data_AF-A0A2E4ICS8-F1
#
_entry.id   AF-A0A2E4ICS8-F1
#
_cell.length_a   1.000
_cell.length_b   1.000
_cell.length_c   1.000
_cell.angle_alpha   90.00
_cell.angle_beta   90.00
_cell.angle_gamma   90.00
#
_symmetry.space_group_name_H-M   'P 1'
#
loop_
_entity.id
_entity.type
_entity.pdbx_description
1 polymer ?
#
loop_
_entity_poly.entity_id
_entity_poly.type
_entity_poly.pdbx_seq_one_letter_code
_entity_poly.pdbx_strand_id
1 'polypeptide(L)' 'MYTSIEELKKLAGVNEFKGFTEYQIDENPSITAAELKKKEKKMGLKPGDADWFKLWFSKPYMTGVPQFRGRKK' A
#
# COMPACT_ATOMS: atom_id res chain seq x y z
N MET A 1 31.21 -26.72 -23.40
CA MET A 1 30.18 -27.75 -23.67
C MET A 1 29.08 -27.55 -22.66
N TYR A 2 27.82 -27.50 -23.08
CA TYR A 2 26.69 -27.47 -22.15
C TYR A 2 26.63 -28.78 -21.39
N THR A 3 26.47 -28.71 -20.08
CA THR A 3 26.75 -29.83 -19.17
C THR A 3 25.48 -30.55 -18.71
N SER A 4 24.30 -29.97 -18.94
CA SER A 4 23.03 -30.55 -18.52
C SER A 4 21.90 -30.29 -19.53
N ILE A 5 20.98 -31.24 -19.61
CA ILE A 5 19.74 -31.12 -20.39
C ILE A 5 18.90 -29.92 -19.92
N GLU A 6 19.00 -29.54 -18.65
CA GLU A 6 18.29 -28.40 -18.07
C GLU A 6 18.83 -27.05 -18.57
N GLU A 7 20.16 -26.94 -18.76
CA GLU A 7 20.77 -25.74 -19.36
C GLU A 7 20.28 -25.54 -20.80
N LEU A 8 20.22 -26.62 -21.58
CA LEU A 8 19.70 -26.59 -22.95
C LEU A 8 18.23 -26.18 -22.99
N LYS A 9 17.39 -26.71 -22.08
CA LYS A 9 15.97 -26.33 -21.97
C LYS A 9 15.78 -24.86 -21.57
N LYS A 10 16.62 -24.35 -20.65
CA LYS A 10 16.61 -22.95 -20.23
C LYS A 10 17.03 -21.99 -21.34
N LEU A 11 18.10 -22.33 -22.07
CA LEU A 11 18.63 -21.52 -23.19
C LEU A 11 17.72 -21.55 -24.42
N ALA A 12 17.06 -22.68 -24.67
CA ALA A 12 16.08 -22.82 -25.75
C ALA A 12 14.74 -22.13 -25.44
N GLY A 13 14.59 -21.48 -24.28
CA GLY A 13 13.36 -20.79 -23.92
C GLY A 13 12.17 -21.73 -23.70
N VAL A 14 12.42 -23.02 -23.44
CA VAL A 14 11.39 -24.04 -23.18
C VAL A 14 10.81 -23.92 -21.76
N ASN A 15 11.29 -22.96 -20.97
CA ASN A 15 10.65 -22.63 -19.70
C ASN A 15 9.30 -21.96 -19.99
N GLU A 16 8.23 -22.69 -19.72
CA GLU A 16 6.86 -22.23 -19.87
C GLU A 16 6.66 -20.96 -19.02
N PHE A 17 6.23 -19.88 -19.66
CA PHE A 17 5.82 -18.65 -18.99
C PHE A 17 4.69 -18.98 -18.01
N LYS A 18 4.98 -18.96 -16.70
CA LYS A 18 4.03 -19.34 -15.63
C LYS A 18 2.90 -18.31 -15.40
N GLY A 19 2.71 -17.36 -16.33
CA GLY A 19 1.71 -16.31 -16.20
C GLY A 19 2.11 -15.18 -15.24
N PHE A 20 1.25 -14.18 -15.14
CA PHE A 20 1.31 -13.20 -14.05
C PHE A 20 0.66 -13.81 -12.81
N THR A 21 1.39 -13.89 -11.70
CA THR A 21 0.79 -14.24 -10.41
C THR A 21 -0.09 -13.08 -9.97
N GLU A 22 -1.33 -13.39 -9.58
CA GLU A 22 -2.26 -12.38 -9.07
C GLU A 22 -1.68 -11.75 -7.80
N TYR A 23 -1.69 -10.41 -7.71
CA TYR A 23 -1.27 -9.70 -6.51
C TYR A 23 -2.27 -10.03 -5.39
N GLN A 24 -1.92 -11.00 -4.55
CA GLN A 24 -2.66 -11.31 -3.33
C GLN A 24 -2.34 -10.21 -2.31
N ILE A 25 -3.11 -9.13 -2.33
CA ILE A 25 -3.06 -8.10 -1.29
C ILE A 25 -3.77 -8.70 -0.06
N ASP A 26 -3.01 -9.37 0.80
CA ASP A 26 -3.45 -9.85 2.12
C ASP A 26 -3.51 -8.70 3.16
N GLU A 27 -3.41 -7.45 2.71
CA GLU A 27 -3.61 -6.31 3.58
C GLU A 27 -5.11 -6.04 3.70
N ASN A 28 -5.69 -6.35 4.85
CA ASN A 28 -7.06 -5.95 5.16
C ASN A 28 -7.08 -4.49 5.64
N PRO A 29 -7.45 -3.50 4.80
CA PRO A 29 -7.47 -2.09 5.19
C PRO A 29 -8.47 -1.80 6.32
N SER A 30 -9.41 -2.71 6.59
CA SER A 30 -10.42 -2.56 7.64
C SER A 30 -9.83 -2.56 9.04
N ILE A 31 -8.73 -3.29 9.26
CA ILE A 31 -8.05 -3.36 10.57
C ILE A 31 -7.47 -1.98 10.89
N THR A 32 -6.73 -1.41 9.95
CA THR A 32 -6.14 -0.07 10.05
C THR A 32 -7.22 1.00 10.25
N ALA A 33 -8.33 0.91 9.50
CA ALA A 33 -9.45 1.85 9.65
C ALA A 33 -10.11 1.78 11.04
N ALA A 34 -10.24 0.57 11.61
CA ALA A 34 -10.80 0.39 12.95
C ALA A 34 -9.91 1.02 14.04
N GLU A 35 -8.59 0.89 13.92
CA GLU A 35 -7.65 1.54 14.84
C GLU A 35 -7.66 3.07 14.73
N LEU A 36 -7.72 3.60 13.50
CA LEU A 36 -7.83 5.04 13.27
C LEU A 36 -9.11 5.61 13.88
N LYS A 37 -10.25 4.92 13.73
CA LYS A 37 -11.52 5.32 14.35
C LYS A 37 -11.45 5.31 15.89
N LYS A 38 -10.72 4.39 16.50
CA LYS A 38 -10.46 4.39 17.96
C LYS A 38 -9.61 5.59 18.37
N LYS A 39 -8.57 5.92 17.60
CA LYS A 39 -7.71 7.09 17.84
C LYS A 39 -8.48 8.41 17.68
N GLU A 40 -9.33 8.51 16.66
CA GLU A 40 -10.21 9.66 16.42
C GLU A 40 -11.10 9.95 17.64
N LYS A 41 -11.78 8.90 18.16
CA LYS A 41 -12.60 9.01 19.37
C LYS A 41 -11.81 9.40 20.61
N LYS A 42 -10.60 8.83 20.79
CA LYS A 42 -9.73 9.13 21.95
C LYS A 42 -9.25 10.58 21.94
N MET A 43 -8.97 11.13 20.76
CA MET A 43 -8.48 12.50 20.58
C MET A 43 -9.61 13.52 20.43
N GLY A 44 -10.87 13.10 20.31
CA GLY A 44 -12.01 14.00 20.16
C GLY A 44 -12.00 14.80 18.85
N LEU A 45 -11.35 14.28 17.81
CA LEU A 45 -11.17 14.97 16.53
C LEU A 45 -12.49 15.00 15.75
N LYS A 46 -12.82 16.14 15.13
CA LYS A 46 -14.01 16.25 14.30
C LYS A 46 -13.66 16.05 12.82
N PRO A 47 -14.53 15.39 12.03
CA PRO A 47 -14.36 15.31 10.59
C PRO A 47 -14.24 16.70 9.98
N GLY A 48 -13.13 16.94 9.27
CA GLY A 48 -12.84 18.24 8.65
C GLY A 48 -11.84 19.12 9.40
N ASP A 49 -11.44 18.77 10.63
CA ASP A 49 -10.31 19.43 11.29
C ASP A 49 -8.96 19.02 10.66
N ALA A 50 -7.97 19.91 10.75
CA ALA A 50 -6.64 19.64 10.21
C ALA A 50 -5.99 18.41 10.88
N ASP A 51 -6.21 18.19 12.17
CA ASP A 51 -5.65 17.06 12.90
C ASP A 51 -6.39 15.75 12.61
N TRP A 52 -7.69 15.82 12.31
CA TRP A 52 -8.43 14.69 11.75
C TRP A 52 -7.85 14.27 10.39
N PHE A 53 -7.60 15.24 9.51
CA PHE A 53 -7.01 14.98 8.20
C PHE A 53 -5.60 14.37 8.32
N LYS A 54 -4.78 14.89 9.23
CA LYS A 54 -3.47 14.29 9.53
C LYS A 54 -3.62 12.85 9.99
N LEU A 55 -4.49 12.55 10.96
CA LEU A 55 -4.64 11.18 11.49
C LEU A 55 -4.98 10.17 10.38
N TRP A 56 -5.84 10.52 9.44
CA TRP A 56 -6.30 9.63 8.37
C TRP A 56 -5.38 9.57 7.16
N PHE A 57 -4.70 10.68 6.82
CA PHE A 57 -3.94 10.80 5.58
C PHE A 57 -2.43 11.01 5.78
N SER A 58 -1.94 11.07 7.02
CA SER A 58 -0.51 11.04 7.29
C SER A 58 -0.03 9.58 7.29
N LYS A 59 0.57 9.15 6.18
CA LYS A 59 1.35 7.92 6.20
C LYS A 59 2.70 8.21 6.87
N PRO A 60 3.16 7.40 7.84
CA PRO A 60 4.53 7.53 8.34
C PRO A 60 5.49 7.39 7.15
N TYR A 61 6.49 8.26 7.10
CA TYR A 61 7.52 8.34 6.04
C TYR A 61 7.07 8.89 4.67
N MET A 62 5.84 9.38 4.51
CA MET A 62 5.48 10.13 3.31
C MET A 62 6.00 11.58 3.39
N THR A 63 7.02 11.88 2.59
CA THR A 63 7.43 13.26 2.29
C THR A 63 6.42 13.88 1.32
N GLY A 64 5.87 15.05 1.66
CA GLY A 64 4.90 15.76 0.80
C GLY A 64 3.43 15.50 1.13
N VAL A 65 3.10 15.16 2.39
CA VAL A 65 1.71 15.05 2.85
C VAL A 65 0.86 16.24 2.37
N PRO A 66 -0.30 16.00 1.74
CA PRO A 66 -1.17 17.06 1.26
C PRO A 66 -1.49 18.00 2.42
N GLN A 67 -1.14 19.28 2.29
CA GLN A 67 -1.55 20.27 3.26
C GLN A 67 -3.05 20.50 3.11
N PHE A 68 -3.78 20.50 4.23
CA PHE A 68 -5.21 20.80 4.25
C PHE A 68 -5.42 22.23 3.74
N ARG A 69 -5.89 22.37 2.48
CA ARG A 69 -6.19 23.66 1.87
C ARG A 69 -7.67 23.96 2.05
N GLY A 70 -7.99 24.67 3.12
CA GLY A 70 -9.33 25.25 3.30
C GLY A 70 -9.67 26.23 2.18
N ARG A 71 -10.95 26.34 1.84
CA ARG A 71 -11.44 27.35 0.89
C ARG A 71 -11.10 28.75 1.43
N LYS A 72 -10.30 29.52 0.70
CA LYS A 72 -10.13 30.95 1.00
C LYS A 72 -11.48 31.66 0.77
N LYS A 73 -11.90 32.47 1.75
CA LYS A 73 -13.01 33.41 1.59
C LYS A 73 -12.63 34.50 0.60
#